data_AF-A0A8T1H2Q2-F1
#
_entry.id   AF-A0A8T1H2Q2-F1
#
_cell.length_a   1.000
_cell.length_b   1.000
_cell.length_c   1.000
_cell.angle_alpha   90.00
_cell.angle_beta   90.00
_cell.angle_gamma   90.00
#
_symmetry.space_group_name_H-M   'P 1'
#
loop_
_entity.id
_entity.type
_entity.pdbx_description
1 polymer ?
#
loop_
_entity_poly.entity_id
_entity_poly.type
_entity_poly.pdbx_seq_one_letter_code
_entity_poly.pdbx_strand_id
1 'polypeptide(L)'
;MLLTHVGDGFYNCTTCGKQYKKDNGYTILLNHLRRNHEDYKQDAQEAARRLNSLNLHLVSQRTQDLYRWIVWVVCDRLPFAFVKRRLTRLNVALSTISEDTLLRYIVLLFEVVDVRAARELPDWFWAAGQAVTVIMSYSPYLTVPAVIPVLPVIVQQASTKT
;
A
#
# COMPACT_ATOMS: atom_id res chain seq x y z
N MET A 1 17.60 0.60 -17.94
CA MET A 1 16.26 1.20 -17.84
C MET A 1 15.64 1.09 -19.23
N LEU A 2 14.63 0.24 -19.44
CA LEU A 2 14.08 -0.07 -20.78
C LEU A 2 13.25 1.09 -21.39
N LEU A 3 12.94 2.10 -20.58
CA LEU A 3 12.07 3.22 -20.93
C LEU A 3 12.60 4.51 -20.36
N THR A 4 12.49 5.59 -21.12
CA THR A 4 12.86 6.96 -20.72
C THR A 4 11.67 7.88 -20.87
N HIS A 5 11.44 8.75 -19.88
CA HIS A 5 10.41 9.79 -19.97
C HIS A 5 10.94 10.94 -20.82
N VAL A 6 10.20 11.31 -21.86
CA VAL A 6 10.64 12.32 -22.84
C VAL A 6 10.03 13.70 -22.54
N GLY A 7 8.99 13.77 -21.70
CA GLY A 7 8.19 15.00 -21.49
C GLY A 7 6.77 14.82 -22.00
N ASP A 8 5.85 15.71 -21.60
CA ASP A 8 4.46 15.81 -22.09
C ASP A 8 3.64 14.51 -22.04
N GLY A 9 3.94 13.63 -21.08
CA GLY A 9 3.28 12.34 -20.95
C GLY A 9 3.70 11.33 -22.03
N PHE A 10 4.93 11.41 -22.55
CA PHE A 10 5.47 10.42 -23.47
C PHE A 10 6.60 9.59 -22.86
N TYR A 11 6.64 8.32 -23.23
CA TYR A 11 7.66 7.35 -22.85
C TYR A 11 8.33 6.76 -24.09
N ASN A 12 9.65 6.64 -24.06
CA ASN A 12 10.45 6.08 -25.15
C ASN A 12 11.12 4.77 -24.73
N CYS A 13 10.96 3.72 -25.54
CA CYS A 13 11.71 2.46 -25.48
C CYS A 13 13.19 2.70 -25.78
N THR A 14 14.09 2.49 -24.80
CA THR A 14 15.53 2.71 -25.01
C THR A 14 16.16 1.69 -25.94
N THR A 15 15.56 0.51 -26.09
CA THR A 15 16.06 -0.57 -26.95
C THR A 15 15.63 -0.40 -28.41
N CYS A 16 14.52 0.30 -28.66
CA CYS A 16 13.87 0.32 -29.97
C CYS A 16 13.44 1.72 -30.45
N GLY A 17 13.60 2.76 -29.64
CA GLY A 17 13.31 4.15 -29.98
C GLY A 17 11.82 4.52 -30.12
N LYS A 18 10.90 3.58 -29.86
CA LYS A 18 9.46 3.82 -30.01
C LYS A 18 8.88 4.62 -28.87
N GLN A 19 8.12 5.66 -29.21
CA GLN A 19 7.49 6.59 -28.27
C GLN A 19 6.00 6.29 -28.07
N TYR A 20 5.52 6.40 -26.83
CA TYR A 20 4.16 6.04 -26.42
C TYR A 20 3.56 7.12 -25.51
N LYS A 21 2.27 7.45 -25.72
CA LYS A 21 1.52 8.47 -24.94
C LYS A 21 0.89 7.87 -23.67
N LYS A 22 0.93 8.60 -22.55
CA LYS A 22 0.53 8.19 -21.19
C LYS A 22 -0.95 7.85 -21.03
N ASP A 23 -1.85 8.53 -21.73
CA ASP A 23 -3.30 8.46 -21.47
C ASP A 23 -3.91 7.05 -21.64
N ASN A 24 -3.31 6.19 -22.48
CA ASN A 24 -3.58 4.73 -22.56
C ASN A 24 -2.27 3.91 -22.50
N GLY A 25 -1.19 4.55 -22.04
CA GLY A 25 0.18 4.18 -22.37
C GLY A 25 0.68 2.92 -21.69
N TYR A 26 0.35 2.73 -20.41
CA TYR A 26 0.98 1.69 -19.60
C TYR A 26 0.71 0.28 -20.14
N THR A 27 -0.54 -0.03 -20.49
CA THR A 27 -0.95 -1.36 -21.00
C THR A 27 -0.42 -1.61 -22.41
N ILE A 28 -0.43 -0.58 -23.27
CA ILE A 28 0.12 -0.65 -24.63
C ILE A 28 1.64 -0.85 -24.57
N LEU A 29 2.30 -0.16 -23.65
CA LEU A 29 3.74 -0.24 -23.42
C LEU A 29 4.16 -1.61 -22.89
N LEU A 30 3.43 -2.15 -21.91
CA LEU A 30 3.63 -3.51 -21.42
C LEU A 30 3.41 -4.56 -22.49
N ASN A 31 2.38 -4.40 -23.34
CA ASN A 31 2.16 -5.30 -24.47
C ASN A 31 3.27 -5.19 -25.52
N HIS A 32 3.79 -3.99 -25.78
CA HIS A 32 4.95 -3.81 -26.65
C HIS A 32 6.17 -4.57 -26.11
N LEU A 33 6.48 -4.41 -24.82
CA LEU A 33 7.58 -5.10 -24.17
C LEU A 33 7.43 -6.62 -24.26
N ARG A 34 6.24 -7.14 -23.96
CA ARG A 34 5.94 -8.58 -24.04
C ARG A 34 6.09 -9.19 -25.44
N ARG A 35 5.81 -8.42 -26.50
CA ARG A 35 5.79 -8.91 -27.88
C ARG A 35 7.12 -8.75 -28.61
N ASN A 36 7.93 -7.77 -28.22
CA ASN A 36 9.11 -7.36 -29.00
C ASN A 36 10.44 -7.55 -28.25
N HIS A 37 10.39 -7.81 -26.94
CA HIS A 37 11.59 -7.94 -26.11
C HIS A 37 11.46 -9.22 -25.27
N GLU A 38 12.06 -10.32 -25.73
CA GLU A 38 11.96 -11.63 -25.07
C GLU A 38 12.58 -11.59 -23.66
N ASP A 39 13.68 -10.84 -23.52
CA ASP A 39 14.41 -10.66 -22.27
C ASP A 39 13.84 -9.56 -21.37
N TYR A 40 12.75 -8.88 -21.76
CA TYR A 40 12.22 -7.75 -20.98
C TYR A 40 11.89 -8.13 -19.53
N LYS A 41 11.52 -9.39 -19.29
CA LYS A 41 11.25 -9.88 -17.93
C LYS A 41 12.53 -9.92 -17.09
N GLN A 42 13.63 -10.40 -17.67
CA GLN A 42 14.93 -10.45 -17.01
C GLN A 42 15.48 -9.04 -16.82
N ASP A 43 15.39 -8.19 -17.84
CA ASP A 43 15.82 -6.79 -17.76
C ASP A 43 14.97 -5.95 -16.81
N ALA A 44 13.66 -6.19 -16.74
CA ALA A 44 12.80 -5.55 -15.75
C ALA A 44 13.11 -6.04 -14.33
N GLN A 45 13.46 -7.32 -14.18
CA GLN A 45 13.84 -7.91 -12.90
C GLN A 45 15.23 -7.45 -12.46
N GLU A 46 16.19 -7.37 -13.37
CA GLU A 46 17.55 -6.85 -13.17
C GLU A 46 17.51 -5.33 -12.94
N ALA A 47 16.66 -4.58 -13.65
CA ALA A 47 16.41 -3.17 -13.38
C ALA A 47 15.72 -2.96 -12.02
N ALA A 48 14.75 -3.79 -11.66
CA ALA A 48 14.14 -3.76 -10.33
C ALA A 48 15.17 -4.09 -9.23
N ARG A 49 16.12 -5.00 -9.51
CA ARG A 49 17.24 -5.34 -8.61
C ARG A 49 18.28 -4.24 -8.49
N ARG A 50 18.64 -3.58 -9.59
CA ARG A 50 19.78 -2.64 -9.64
C ARG A 50 19.48 -1.27 -9.05
N LEU A 51 18.26 -0.77 -9.17
CA LEU A 51 17.76 0.50 -8.64
C LEU A 51 16.38 0.68 -9.29
N ASN A 52 15.33 0.95 -8.50
CA ASN A 52 13.99 1.41 -8.91
C ASN A 52 14.00 2.54 -9.97
N SER A 53 14.48 2.24 -11.17
CA SER A 53 14.78 3.21 -12.22
C SER A 53 13.56 3.37 -13.10
N LEU A 54 12.80 2.31 -13.38
CA LEU A 54 11.55 2.43 -14.13
C LEU A 54 10.36 2.94 -13.31
N ASN A 55 10.51 3.21 -12.01
CA ASN A 55 9.39 3.46 -11.08
C ASN A 55 8.28 2.38 -11.19
N LEU A 56 8.65 1.18 -11.63
CA LEU A 56 7.75 0.04 -11.75
C LEU A 56 7.75 -0.66 -10.39
N HIS A 57 6.73 -0.37 -9.59
CA HIS A 57 6.50 -1.06 -8.33
C HIS A 57 6.03 -2.50 -8.63
N LEU A 58 6.93 -3.37 -9.08
CA LEU A 58 6.66 -4.80 -9.17
C LEU A 58 6.65 -5.38 -7.75
N VAL A 59 5.51 -5.20 -7.08
CA VAL A 59 5.25 -5.82 -5.80
C VAL A 59 5.00 -7.31 -6.04
N SER A 60 5.79 -8.16 -5.39
CA SER A 60 5.63 -9.61 -5.50
C SER A 60 4.20 -10.04 -5.12
N GLN A 61 3.67 -11.11 -5.73
CA GLN A 61 2.33 -11.61 -5.37
C GLN A 61 2.23 -11.90 -3.87
N ARG A 62 3.30 -12.42 -3.26
CA ARG A 62 3.37 -12.66 -1.82
C ARG A 62 3.22 -11.38 -0.99
N THR A 63 3.85 -10.29 -1.42
CA THR A 63 3.75 -8.98 -0.75
C THR A 63 2.35 -8.39 -0.92
N GLN A 64 1.73 -8.54 -2.10
CA GLN A 64 0.35 -8.12 -2.32
C GLN A 64 -0.62 -8.89 -1.43
N ASP A 65 -0.47 -10.21 -1.36
CA ASP A 65 -1.33 -11.05 -0.53
C ASP A 65 -1.18 -10.74 0.96
N LEU A 66 0.06 -10.52 1.41
CA LEU A 66 0.35 -10.08 2.78
C LEU A 66 -0.35 -8.76 3.09
N TYR A 67 -0.23 -7.77 2.20
CA TYR A 67 -0.90 -6.48 2.39
C TYR A 67 -2.42 -6.64 2.45
N ARG A 68 -3.01 -7.46 1.58
CA ARG A 68 -4.45 -7.77 1.59
C ARG A 68 -4.87 -8.42 2.91
N TRP A 69 -4.09 -9.36 3.45
CA TRP A 69 -4.35 -9.95 4.77
C TRP A 69 -4.33 -8.89 5.88
N ILE A 70 -3.33 -8.01 5.88
CA ILE A 70 -3.18 -6.95 6.89
C ILE A 70 -4.36 -5.98 6.83
N VAL A 71 -4.69 -5.44 5.65
CA VAL A 71 -5.81 -4.52 5.47
C VAL A 71 -7.10 -5.16 5.97
N TRP A 72 -7.36 -6.41 5.59
CA TRP A 72 -8.58 -7.09 6.01
C TRP A 72 -8.67 -7.23 7.53
N VAL A 73 -7.60 -7.72 8.15
CA VAL A 73 -7.57 -7.97 9.59
C VAL A 73 -7.67 -6.66 10.39
N VAL A 74 -6.96 -5.61 9.97
CA VAL A 74 -6.92 -4.33 10.67
C VAL A 74 -8.21 -3.53 10.46
N CYS A 75 -8.68 -3.39 9.23
CA CYS A 75 -9.85 -2.57 8.91
C CYS A 75 -11.14 -3.19 9.46
N ASP A 76 -11.32 -4.51 9.39
CA ASP A 76 -12.50 -5.20 9.91
C ASP A 76 -12.35 -5.64 11.38
N ARG A 77 -11.22 -5.28 12.03
CA ARG A 77 -10.93 -5.58 13.45
C ARG A 77 -11.05 -7.08 13.78
N LEU A 78 -10.53 -7.92 12.89
CA LEU A 78 -10.62 -9.37 13.03
C LEU A 78 -9.52 -9.92 13.96
N PRO A 79 -9.76 -11.04 14.66
CA PRO A 79 -8.72 -11.71 15.43
C PRO A 79 -7.58 -12.18 14.51
N PHE A 80 -6.31 -12.12 14.92
CA PHE A 80 -5.20 -12.57 14.08
C PHE A 80 -5.29 -14.05 13.69
N ALA A 81 -5.88 -14.89 14.56
CA ALA A 81 -6.22 -16.28 14.25
C ALA A 81 -7.13 -16.47 13.02
N PHE A 82 -7.80 -15.41 12.54
CA PHE A 82 -8.64 -15.41 11.34
C PHE A 82 -7.93 -15.99 10.12
N VAL A 83 -6.66 -15.66 9.90
CA VAL A 83 -5.87 -16.12 8.73
C VAL A 83 -5.58 -17.63 8.76
N LYS A 84 -5.76 -18.28 9.91
CA LYS A 84 -5.62 -19.73 10.08
C LYS A 84 -6.95 -20.48 10.00
N ARG A 85 -8.10 -19.79 10.07
CA ARG A 85 -9.42 -20.46 10.10
C ARG A 85 -9.66 -21.26 8.82
N ARG A 86 -10.09 -22.50 8.97
CA ARG A 86 -10.34 -23.44 7.85
C ARG A 86 -11.26 -22.85 6.79
N LEU A 87 -12.42 -22.33 7.19
CA LEU A 87 -13.38 -21.74 6.25
C LEU A 87 -12.80 -20.53 5.52
N THR A 88 -12.07 -19.66 6.21
CA THR A 88 -11.37 -18.54 5.57
C THR A 88 -10.40 -19.03 4.50
N ARG A 89 -9.58 -20.05 4.81
CA ARG A 89 -8.62 -20.61 3.84
C ARG A 89 -9.26 -21.25 2.61
N LEU A 90 -10.46 -21.83 2.77
CA LEU A 90 -11.20 -22.43 1.64
C LEU A 90 -11.87 -21.38 0.74
N ASN A 91 -12.12 -20.18 1.25
CA ASN A 91 -12.89 -19.16 0.54
C ASN A 91 -12.04 -17.99 0.03
N VAL A 92 -10.73 -18.00 0.25
CA VAL A 92 -9.85 -16.86 -0.05
C VAL A 92 -8.73 -17.28 -1.01
N ALA A 93 -8.59 -16.52 -2.10
CA ALA A 93 -7.47 -16.64 -3.03
C ALA A 93 -6.29 -15.75 -2.58
N LEU A 94 -5.66 -16.13 -1.46
CA LEU A 94 -4.45 -15.51 -0.91
C LEU A 94 -3.47 -16.59 -0.48
N SER A 95 -2.17 -16.31 -0.61
CA SER A 95 -1.14 -17.17 -0.05
C SER A 95 -1.32 -17.37 1.47
N THR A 96 -0.99 -18.57 1.93
CA THR A 96 -1.11 -18.94 3.33
C THR A 96 -0.11 -18.16 4.17
N ILE A 97 -0.56 -17.73 5.36
CA ILE A 97 0.26 -16.99 6.31
C ILE A 97 0.02 -17.52 7.72
N SER A 98 1.05 -17.46 8.57
CA SER A 98 0.89 -17.68 10.01
C SER A 98 0.48 -16.38 10.70
N GLU A 99 -0.10 -16.53 11.87
CA GLU A 99 -0.51 -15.43 12.74
C GLU A 99 0.70 -14.61 13.19
N ASP A 100 1.78 -15.28 13.59
CA ASP A 100 3.04 -14.65 14.01
C ASP A 100 3.68 -13.84 12.89
N THR A 101 3.62 -14.37 11.66
CA THR A 101 4.14 -13.67 10.49
C THR A 101 3.29 -12.42 10.21
N LEU A 102 1.95 -12.55 10.24
CA LEU A 102 1.04 -11.43 10.06
C LEU A 102 1.32 -10.34 11.11
N LEU A 103 1.40 -10.72 12.39
CA LEU A 103 1.66 -9.79 13.49
C LEU A 103 2.99 -9.07 13.30
N ARG A 104 4.07 -9.78 12.94
CA ARG A 104 5.37 -9.15 12.70
C ARG A 104 5.31 -8.11 11.59
N TYR A 105 4.61 -8.39 10.50
CA TYR A 105 4.46 -7.42 9.41
C TYR A 105 3.54 -6.25 9.77
N ILE A 106 2.53 -6.45 10.61
CA ILE A 106 1.70 -5.35 11.13
C ILE A 106 2.55 -4.40 11.97
N VAL A 107 3.40 -4.93 12.86
CA VAL A 107 4.32 -4.12 13.67
C VAL A 107 5.28 -3.32 12.78
N LEU A 108 5.92 -3.99 11.82
CA LEU A 108 6.82 -3.31 10.86
C LEU A 108 6.09 -2.24 10.05
N LEU A 109 4.85 -2.48 9.64
CA LEU A 109 4.04 -1.50 8.92
C LEU A 109 3.72 -0.31 9.82
N PHE A 110 3.39 -0.55 11.08
CA PHE A 110 3.10 0.49 12.06
C PHE A 110 4.31 1.39 12.29
N GLU A 111 5.51 0.84 12.47
CA GLU A 111 6.76 1.61 12.60
C GLU A 111 6.99 2.54 11.41
N VAL A 112 6.72 2.08 10.18
CA VAL A 112 6.86 2.89 8.97
C VAL A 112 5.78 3.98 8.89
N VAL A 113 4.54 3.63 9.24
CA VAL A 113 3.42 4.58 9.26
C VAL A 113 3.65 5.66 10.30
N ASP A 114 4.12 5.33 11.51
CA ASP A 114 4.43 6.30 12.56
C ASP A 114 5.48 7.31 12.11
N VAL A 115 6.58 6.83 11.51
CA VAL A 115 7.63 7.71 10.97
C VAL A 115 7.08 8.61 9.86
N ARG A 116 6.23 8.08 8.99
CA ARG A 116 5.63 8.85 7.89
C ARG A 116 4.65 9.88 8.44
N ALA A 117 3.79 9.47 9.34
CA ALA A 117 2.76 10.30 9.90
C ALA A 117 3.38 11.42 10.76
N ALA A 118 4.43 11.17 11.53
CA ALA A 118 5.16 12.20 12.26
C ALA A 118 5.74 13.31 11.35
N ARG A 119 5.98 13.00 10.07
CA ARG A 119 6.46 13.99 9.07
C ARG A 119 5.33 14.73 8.38
N GLU A 120 4.20 14.07 8.17
CA GLU A 120 3.09 14.58 7.35
C GLU A 120 1.97 15.23 8.17
N LEU A 121 1.79 14.80 9.41
CA LEU A 121 0.72 15.27 10.29
C LEU A 121 1.26 16.32 11.26
N PRO A 122 0.55 17.44 11.46
CA PRO A 122 0.94 18.46 12.42
C PRO A 122 0.97 17.93 13.86
N ASP A 123 1.80 18.50 14.72
CA ASP A 123 1.99 18.08 16.13
C ASP A 123 0.68 17.98 16.94
N TRP A 124 -0.30 18.84 16.65
CA TRP A 124 -1.61 18.81 17.31
C TRP A 124 -2.40 17.52 17.04
N PHE A 125 -2.17 16.86 15.90
CA PHE A 125 -2.81 15.60 15.55
C PHE A 125 -2.38 14.49 16.50
N TRP A 126 -1.09 14.46 16.88
CA TRP A 126 -0.56 13.51 17.85
C TRP A 126 -1.01 13.80 19.27
N ALA A 127 -1.02 15.08 19.66
CA ALA A 127 -1.55 15.50 20.95
C ALA A 127 -3.03 15.13 21.12
N ALA A 128 -3.84 15.28 20.07
CA ALA A 128 -5.24 14.86 20.06
C ALA A 128 -5.39 13.34 20.15
N GLY A 129 -4.59 12.56 19.41
CA GLY A 129 -4.61 11.10 19.46
C GLY A 129 -4.20 10.51 20.82
N GLN A 130 -3.19 11.09 21.46
CA GLN A 130 -2.78 10.74 22.82
C GLN A 130 -3.85 11.11 23.84
N ALA A 131 -4.48 12.29 23.72
CA ALA A 131 -5.58 12.69 24.59
C ALA A 131 -6.77 11.72 24.51
N VAL A 132 -7.15 11.26 23.31
CA VAL A 132 -8.22 10.25 23.14
C VAL A 132 -7.84 8.92 23.78
N THR A 133 -6.58 8.48 23.63
CA THR A 133 -6.08 7.22 24.22
C THR A 133 -6.04 7.30 25.75
N VAL A 134 -5.67 8.45 26.31
CA VAL A 134 -5.70 8.73 27.76
C VAL A 134 -7.14 8.80 28.27
N ILE A 135 -8.06 9.46 27.57
CA ILE A 135 -9.48 9.51 27.99
C ILE A 135 -10.09 8.10 28.02
N MET A 136 -9.74 7.24 27.06
CA MET A 136 -10.19 5.84 27.03
C MET A 136 -9.59 4.95 28.13
N SER A 137 -8.40 5.27 28.66
CA SER A 137 -7.78 4.51 29.75
C SER A 137 -8.27 4.91 31.15
N TYR A 138 -8.83 6.12 31.31
CA TYR A 138 -9.36 6.61 32.59
C TYR A 138 -10.87 6.45 32.78
N SER A 139 -11.64 6.09 31.74
CA SER A 139 -13.10 5.91 31.86
C SER A 139 -13.59 4.62 31.17
N PRO A 140 -13.72 3.50 31.91
CA PRO A 140 -14.14 2.21 31.35
C PRO A 140 -15.62 2.15 30.94
N TYR A 141 -16.38 3.25 31.08
CA TYR A 141 -17.82 3.32 30.78
C TYR A 141 -18.16 4.09 29.51
N LEU A 142 -17.17 4.70 28.82
CA LEU A 142 -17.39 5.28 27.49
C LEU A 142 -17.33 4.15 26.46
N THR A 143 -18.49 3.57 26.17
CA THR A 143 -18.62 2.57 25.11
C THR A 143 -18.21 3.17 23.76
N VAL A 144 -17.53 2.36 22.96
CA VAL A 144 -16.95 2.65 21.64
C VAL A 144 -17.91 3.27 20.57
N PRO A 145 -19.26 3.28 20.65
CA PRO A 145 -20.06 3.88 19.58
C PRO A 145 -20.02 5.41 19.50
N ALA A 146 -19.56 6.13 20.53
CA ALA A 146 -19.70 7.60 20.57
C ALA A 146 -18.53 8.39 19.92
N VAL A 147 -17.40 7.74 19.60
CA VAL A 147 -16.18 8.44 19.13
C VAL A 147 -15.92 8.23 17.62
N ILE A 148 -16.66 7.33 16.97
CA ILE A 148 -16.55 7.07 15.52
C ILE A 148 -17.02 8.25 14.62
N PRO A 149 -17.88 9.21 15.01
CA PRO A 149 -18.28 10.27 14.08
C PRO A 149 -17.26 11.41 13.94
N VAL A 150 -16.13 11.40 14.66
CA VAL A 150 -15.18 12.54 14.62
C VAL A 150 -14.15 12.42 13.48
N LEU A 151 -13.79 11.20 13.04
CA LEU A 151 -12.88 11.02 11.90
C LEU A 151 -13.43 11.57 10.58
N PRO A 152 -14.71 11.34 10.21
CA PRO A 152 -15.28 11.94 9.00
C PRO A 152 -15.28 13.46 9.04
N VAL A 153 -15.57 14.06 10.20
CA VAL A 153 -15.62 15.53 10.38
C VAL A 153 -14.25 16.17 10.24
N ILE A 154 -13.19 15.52 10.76
CA ILE A 154 -11.80 16.00 10.62
C ILE A 154 -11.32 15.89 9.16
N VAL A 155 -11.66 14.79 8.47
CA VAL A 155 -11.34 14.62 7.04
C VAL A 155 -12.06 15.65 6.17
N GLN A 156 -13.31 15.99 6.50
CA GLN A 156 -14.11 16.95 5.74
C GLN A 156 -13.65 18.41 5.91
N GLN A 157 -13.14 18.78 7.09
CA GLN A 157 -12.54 20.10 7.33
C GLN A 157 -11.15 20.28 6.69
N ALA A 158 -10.42 19.19 6.46
CA ALA A 158 -9.14 19.22 5.74
C ALA A 158 -9.31 19.45 4.24
N SER A 159 -10.40 18.96 3.63
CA SER A 159 -10.67 19.09 2.19
C SER A 159 -11.08 20.50 1.75
N THR A 160 -11.63 21.32 2.66
CA THR A 160 -12.14 22.68 2.35
C THR A 160 -11.08 23.79 2.42
N LYS A 161 -9.82 23.47 2.68
CA LYS A 161 -8.72 24.46 2.81
C LYS A 161 -7.65 24.40 1.70
N THR A 162 -7.92 23.67 0.63
CA THR A 162 -7.14 23.69 -0.64
C THR A 162 -8.02 24.20 -1.77
#